data_AF-A0A1Q7P2Y0-F1
#
_entry.id   AF-A0A1Q7P2Y0-F1
#
_cell.length_a   1.000
_cell.length_b   1.000
_cell.length_c   1.000
_cell.angle_alpha   90.00
_cell.angle_beta   90.00
_cell.angle_gamma   90.00
#
_symmetry.space_group_name_H-M   'P 1'
#
loop_
_entity.id
_entity.type
_entity.pdbx_description
1 polymer ?
#
loop_
_entity_poly.entity_id
_entity_poly.type
_entity_poly.pdbx_seq_one_letter_code
_entity_poly.pdbx_strand_id
1 'polypeptide(L)'
;MKNPGHVIIWPFHIDSAKTRGQGRKLPIARAIKQPNLREIVQAATILGYVPEPKEKTAMPSLHWEKAGYVTAKKAAPKVAMLKSIAGEIVKMRQKEAQASDPKKDRR
;
A
#
# COMPACT_ATOMS: atom_id res chain seq x y z
N MET A 1 3.17 22.33 -11.72
CA MET A 1 3.27 21.32 -12.79
C MET A 1 2.60 20.03 -12.32
N LYS A 2 1.47 19.64 -12.91
CA LYS A 2 0.76 18.37 -12.60
C LYS A 2 1.21 17.35 -13.65
N ASN A 3 2.06 16.38 -13.32
CA ASN A 3 2.39 15.29 -14.23
C ASN A 3 1.13 14.40 -14.41
N PRO A 4 0.42 14.45 -15.55
CA PRO A 4 -0.88 13.80 -15.69
C PRO A 4 -0.79 12.26 -15.67
N GLY A 5 0.42 11.74 -15.91
CA GLY A 5 0.70 10.32 -16.06
C GLY A 5 1.21 9.60 -14.80
N HIS A 6 1.41 10.28 -13.67
CA HIS A 6 1.94 9.65 -12.45
C HIS A 6 1.07 9.98 -11.23
N VAL A 7 0.84 8.96 -10.39
CA VAL A 7 0.09 9.06 -9.14
C VAL A 7 1.04 8.82 -7.99
N ILE A 8 1.08 9.79 -7.06
CA ILE A 8 1.78 9.63 -5.78
C ILE A 8 0.86 8.87 -4.82
N ILE A 9 1.36 7.72 -4.37
CA ILE A 9 0.74 6.81 -3.42
C ILE A 9 1.54 6.92 -2.12
N TRP A 10 0.88 7.51 -1.13
CA TRP A 10 1.36 7.54 0.24
C TRP A 10 0.79 6.37 1.05
N PRO A 11 1.56 5.78 1.98
CA PRO A 11 1.06 4.72 2.87
C PRO A 11 -0.19 5.14 3.66
N PHE A 12 -0.27 6.39 4.12
CA PHE A 12 -1.42 6.90 4.88
C PHE A 12 -2.74 6.92 4.09
N HIS A 13 -2.72 6.86 2.74
CA HIS A 13 -3.97 6.80 1.96
C HIS A 13 -4.73 5.49 2.17
N ILE A 14 -4.00 4.40 2.43
CA ILE A 14 -4.54 3.04 2.59
C ILE A 14 -4.52 2.58 4.04
N ASP A 15 -3.88 3.32 4.94
CA ASP A 15 -3.78 2.98 6.36
C ASP A 15 -5.14 3.06 7.06
N SER A 16 -5.55 1.96 7.68
CA SER A 16 -6.78 1.88 8.47
C SER A 16 -6.64 2.59 9.82
N ALA A 17 -5.41 2.73 10.34
CA ALA A 17 -5.13 3.41 11.59
C ALA A 17 -5.31 4.94 11.49
N LYS A 18 -5.30 5.50 10.27
CA LYS A 18 -5.53 6.93 10.02
C LYS A 18 -7.00 7.22 9.75
N THR A 19 -7.46 8.40 10.16
CA THR A 19 -8.83 8.87 9.89
C THR A 19 -8.95 9.49 8.50
N ARG A 20 -10.18 9.77 8.03
CA ARG A 20 -10.40 10.48 6.75
C ARG A 20 -9.78 11.87 6.75
N GLY A 21 -9.82 12.58 7.89
CA GLY A 21 -9.18 13.89 8.06
C GLY A 21 -7.65 13.84 8.00
N GLN A 22 -7.05 12.71 8.35
CA GLN A 22 -5.60 12.47 8.26
C GLN A 22 -5.15 11.99 6.85
N GLY A 23 -6.06 11.95 5.87
CA GLY A 23 -5.71 11.64 4.48
C GLY A 23 -6.08 10.23 4.01
N ARG A 24 -6.73 9.41 4.84
CA ARG A 24 -7.24 8.09 4.40
C ARG A 24 -8.27 8.27 3.29
N LYS A 25 -8.03 7.63 2.13
CA LYS A 25 -8.94 7.69 0.96
C LYS A 25 -9.82 6.46 0.80
N LEU A 26 -9.48 5.36 1.49
CA LEU A 26 -10.24 4.11 1.45
C LEU A 26 -11.23 4.00 2.61
N PRO A 27 -12.33 3.25 2.45
CA PRO A 27 -13.17 2.82 3.58
C PRO A 27 -12.37 1.86 4.47
N ILE A 28 -12.68 1.84 5.77
CA ILE A 28 -11.97 1.01 6.77
C ILE A 28 -11.94 -0.46 6.36
N ALA A 29 -13.06 -0.99 5.84
CA ALA A 29 -13.17 -2.37 5.38
C ALA A 29 -12.20 -2.75 4.24
N ARG A 30 -11.64 -1.77 3.52
CA ARG A 30 -10.63 -1.99 2.47
C ARG A 30 -9.29 -1.34 2.78
N ALA A 31 -9.15 -0.76 3.98
CA ALA A 31 -7.91 -0.16 4.44
C ALA A 31 -7.09 -1.24 5.17
N ILE A 32 -5.77 -1.10 5.15
CA ILE A 32 -4.84 -2.04 5.75
C ILE A 32 -4.30 -1.45 7.03
N LYS A 33 -4.23 -2.26 8.09
CA LYS A 33 -3.60 -1.86 9.34
C LYS A 33 -2.08 -1.83 9.15
N GLN A 34 -1.47 -0.66 9.36
CA GLN A 34 -0.02 -0.45 9.27
C GLN A 34 0.55 -0.94 7.93
N PRO A 35 0.26 -0.26 6.81
CA PRO A 35 0.78 -0.63 5.52
C PRO A 35 2.28 -0.35 5.43
N ASN A 36 3.07 -1.35 5.03
CA ASN A 36 4.50 -1.17 4.83
C ASN A 36 4.80 -0.69 3.41
N LEU A 37 5.85 0.13 3.23
CA LEU A 37 6.26 0.60 1.90
C LEU A 37 6.60 -0.57 0.97
N ARG A 38 7.29 -1.59 1.50
CA ARG A 38 7.66 -2.79 0.76
C ARG A 38 6.44 -3.56 0.25
N GLU A 39 5.41 -3.73 1.07
CA GLU A 39 4.16 -4.39 0.69
C GLU A 39 3.46 -3.61 -0.44
N ILE A 40 3.44 -2.28 -0.35
CA ILE A 40 2.85 -1.41 -1.39
C ILE A 40 3.60 -1.56 -2.71
N VAL A 41 4.94 -1.57 -2.67
CA VAL A 41 5.78 -1.76 -3.86
C VAL A 41 5.53 -3.14 -4.47
N GLN A 42 5.58 -4.21 -3.67
CA GLN A 42 5.32 -5.56 -4.16
C GLN A 42 3.93 -5.70 -4.77
N ALA A 43 2.88 -5.22 -4.09
CA ALA A 43 1.52 -5.25 -4.61
C ALA A 43 1.38 -4.43 -5.89
N ALA A 44 1.98 -3.24 -5.98
CA ALA A 44 1.96 -2.44 -7.19
C ALA A 44 2.75 -3.08 -8.35
N THR A 45 3.84 -3.80 -8.05
CA THR A 45 4.60 -4.59 -9.03
C THR A 45 3.78 -5.76 -9.56
N ILE A 46 3.10 -6.51 -8.68
CA ILE A 46 2.20 -7.62 -9.05
C ILE A 46 1.06 -7.11 -9.95
N LEU A 47 0.53 -5.92 -9.63
CA LEU A 47 -0.53 -5.28 -10.41
C LEU A 47 -0.03 -4.59 -11.70
N GLY A 48 1.27 -4.59 -11.97
CA GLY A 48 1.85 -4.02 -13.19
C GLY A 48 1.90 -2.50 -13.25
N TYR A 49 1.79 -1.79 -12.11
CA TYR A 49 1.71 -0.33 -12.05
C TYR A 49 3.06 0.41 -12.10
N VAL A 50 4.16 -0.30 -12.31
CA VAL A 50 5.54 0.22 -12.31
C VAL A 50 5.79 1.16 -11.12
N PRO A 51 5.86 0.63 -9.89
CA PRO A 51 6.10 1.44 -8.71
C PRO A 51 7.56 1.92 -8.69
N GLU A 52 7.73 3.23 -8.55
CA GLU A 52 9.02 3.86 -8.25
C GLU A 52 9.03 4.24 -6.77
N PRO A 53 9.66 3.42 -5.90
CA PRO A 53 9.80 3.76 -4.49
C PRO A 53 10.83 4.88 -4.33
N LYS A 54 10.43 5.97 -3.69
CA LYS A 54 11.34 7.02 -3.22
C LYS A 54 11.52 6.89 -1.71
N GLU A 55 12.43 6.01 -1.34
CA GLU A 55 12.76 5.66 0.06
C GLU A 55 13.61 6.72 0.77
N LYS A 56 14.05 7.76 0.06
CA LYS A 56 14.99 8.80 0.53
C LYS A 56 14.34 10.15 0.85
N THR A 57 13.07 10.19 1.23
CA THR A 57 12.43 11.43 1.69
C THR A 57 11.87 11.23 3.09
N ALA A 58 12.45 11.93 4.07
CA ALA A 58 11.94 11.96 5.44
C ALA A 58 10.54 12.60 5.44
N MET A 59 9.60 11.99 6.17
CA MET A 59 8.27 12.56 6.35
C MET A 59 8.42 13.91 7.10
N PRO A 60 7.86 15.03 6.59
CA PRO A 60 7.99 16.34 7.24
C PRO A 60 7.42 16.42 8.66
N SER A 61 6.61 15.44 9.08
CA SER A 61 5.94 15.42 10.38
C SER A 61 6.34 14.24 11.29
N LEU A 62 7.12 13.27 10.79
CA LEU A 62 7.63 12.12 11.57
C LEU A 62 9.05 11.81 11.11
N HIS A 63 10.04 12.53 11.65
CA HIS A 63 11.43 12.43 11.21
C HIS A 63 12.09 11.06 11.52
N TRP A 64 11.47 10.24 12.36
CA TRP A 64 11.96 8.90 12.72
C TRP A 64 11.41 7.78 11.81
N GLU A 65 10.34 8.03 11.07
CA GLU A 65 9.68 7.02 10.24
C GLU A 65 9.99 7.35 8.77
N LYS A 66 10.91 6.59 8.16
CA LYS A 66 11.24 6.71 6.72
C LYS A 66 10.11 6.12 5.87
N ALA A 67 8.90 6.67 6.01
CA ALA A 67 7.75 6.34 5.20
C ALA A 67 7.91 7.05 3.84
N GLY A 68 8.79 6.49 2.99
CA GLY A 68 8.90 6.91 1.60
C GLY A 68 7.53 6.88 0.89
N TYR A 69 7.45 7.54 -0.26
CA TYR A 69 6.26 7.47 -1.12
C TYR A 69 6.57 6.65 -2.36
N VAL A 70 5.51 6.10 -2.95
CA VAL A 70 5.60 5.37 -4.21
C VAL A 70 4.96 6.22 -5.30
N THR A 71 5.69 6.48 -6.38
CA THR A 71 5.10 6.99 -7.61
C THR A 71 4.74 5.81 -8.51
N ALA A 72 3.49 5.76 -8.96
CA ALA A 72 3.03 4.74 -9.89
C ALA A 72 2.51 5.41 -11.17
N LYS A 73 2.67 4.76 -12.32
CA LYS A 73 2.10 5.25 -13.57
C LYS A 73 0.58 5.21 -13.47
N LYS A 74 -0.09 6.30 -13.84
CA LYS A 74 -1.55 6.44 -13.78
C LYS A 74 -2.19 5.53 -14.84
N ALA A 75 -2.57 4.33 -14.45
CA ALA A 75 -3.36 3.41 -15.28
C ALA A 75 -4.87 3.54 -15.04
N ALA A 76 -5.27 3.94 -13.82
CA ALA A 76 -6.67 4.05 -13.42
C ALA A 76 -6.90 5.24 -12.47
N PRO A 77 -8.15 5.57 -12.08
CA PRO A 77 -8.42 6.56 -11.05
C PRO A 77 -7.66 6.25 -9.77
N LYS A 78 -7.13 7.27 -9.09
CA LYS A 78 -6.30 7.12 -7.89
C LYS A 78 -6.92 6.19 -6.85
N VAL A 79 -8.23 6.31 -6.60
CA VAL A 79 -8.95 5.47 -5.64
C VAL A 79 -9.06 4.02 -6.09
N ALA A 80 -9.22 3.76 -7.39
CA ALA A 80 -9.28 2.39 -7.92
C ALA A 80 -7.93 1.69 -7.75
N MET A 81 -6.82 2.37 -8.10
CA MET A 81 -5.47 1.81 -7.89
C MET A 81 -5.20 1.53 -6.41
N LEU A 82 -5.57 2.45 -5.51
CA LEU A 82 -5.44 2.24 -4.06
C LEU A 82 -6.25 1.04 -3.58
N LYS A 83 -7.48 0.84 -4.09
CA LYS A 83 -8.31 -0.33 -3.75
C LYS A 83 -7.66 -1.63 -4.23
N SER A 84 -7.14 -1.66 -5.45
CA SER A 84 -6.47 -2.86 -6.00
C SER A 84 -5.22 -3.21 -5.20
N ILE A 85 -4.37 -2.22 -4.92
CA ILE A 85 -3.15 -2.40 -4.11
C ILE A 85 -3.53 -2.91 -2.72
N ALA A 86 -4.53 -2.30 -2.09
CA ALA A 86 -4.94 -2.72 -0.75
C ALA A 86 -5.49 -4.16 -0.74
N GLY A 87 -6.28 -4.53 -1.75
CA GLY A 87 -6.77 -5.90 -1.89
C GLY A 87 -5.63 -6.90 -2.10
N GLU A 88 -4.61 -6.55 -2.88
CA GLU A 88 -3.48 -7.44 -3.15
C GLU A 88 -2.60 -7.64 -1.90
N ILE A 89 -2.33 -6.60 -1.13
CA ILE A 89 -1.60 -6.73 0.15
C ILE A 89 -2.37 -7.64 1.13
N VAL A 90 -3.69 -7.53 1.22
CA VAL A 90 -4.49 -8.42 2.08
C VAL A 90 -4.33 -9.88 1.66
N LYS A 91 -4.35 -10.17 0.35
CA LYS A 91 -4.09 -11.53 -0.15
C LYS A 91 -2.68 -12.00 0.16
N MET A 92 -1.68 -11.12 0.07
CA MET A 92 -0.29 -11.46 0.41
C MET A 92 -0.18 -11.85 1.89
N ARG A 93 -0.77 -11.08 2.81
CA ARG A 93 -0.81 -11.41 4.24
C ARG A 93 -1.56 -12.72 4.52
N GLN A 94 -2.64 -12.99 3.79
CA GLN A 94 -3.36 -14.27 3.89
C GLN A 94 -2.48 -15.44 3.42
N LYS A 95 -1.75 -15.29 2.31
CA LYS A 95 -0.82 -16.31 1.83
C LYS A 95 0.32 -16.56 2.82
N GLU A 96 0.89 -15.52 3.42
CA GLU A 96 1.93 -15.65 4.45
C GLU A 96 1.39 -16.39 5.69
N ALA A 97 0.20 -16.01 6.17
CA ALA A 97 -0.45 -16.70 7.30
C ALA A 97 -0.75 -18.18 7.00
N GLN A 98 -1.06 -18.51 5.75
CA GLN A 98 -1.35 -19.87 5.31
C GLN A 98 -0.06 -20.70 5.08
N ALA A 99 1.07 -20.05 4.85
CA ALA A 99 2.38 -20.70 4.73
C ALA A 99 3.02 -21.02 6.09
N SER A 100 2.67 -20.28 7.15
CA SER A 100 3.20 -20.52 8.50
C SER A 100 2.41 -21.56 9.32
N ASP A 101 1.29 -22.04 8.82
CA ASP A 101 0.51 -23.12 9.45
C ASP A 101 0.47 -24.32 8.49
N PRO A 102 1.53 -25.14 8.43
CA PRO A 102 1.43 -26.41 7.75
C PRO A 102 0.42 -27.21 8.57
N LYS A 103 -0.76 -27.41 7.98
CA LYS A 103 -1.75 -28.42 8.34
C LYS A 103 -1.11 -29.44 9.27
N LYS A 104 -1.50 -29.37 10.55
CA LYS A 104 -1.37 -30.46 11.50
C LYS A 104 -2.03 -31.67 10.85
N ASP A 105 -1.25 -32.43 10.08
CA ASP A 105 -1.66 -33.68 9.47
C ASP A 105 -1.95 -34.61 10.64
N ARG A 106 -3.23 -34.63 11.01
CA ARG A 106 -3.80 -35.65 11.85
C ARG A 106 -3.84 -36.92 11.00
N ARG A 107 -2.89 -37.82 11.24
CA ARG A 107 -3.09 -39.28 11.12
C ARG A 107 -2.04 -40.01 11.92
#